data_AF-A0A8S4NAI9-F1
#
_entry.id   AF-A0A8S4NAI9-F1
#
_cell.length_a   1.000
_cell.length_b   1.000
_cell.length_c   1.000
_cell.angle_alpha   90.00
_cell.angle_beta   90.00
_cell.angle_gamma   90.00
#
_symmetry.space_group_name_H-M   'P 1'
#
loop_
_entity.id
_entity.type
_entity.pdbx_description
1 polymer ?
#
loop_
_entity_poly.entity_id
_entity_poly.type
_entity_poly.pdbx_seq_one_letter_code
_entity_poly.pdbx_strand_id
1 'polypeptide(L)'
;MMLLEDSQLVSKMILLLTISVMYNIQETDGSTGGTCGKKVCTRQDLGEIKEMLPNIREEVNTQTKAIVNIKEELSKMKHEISSYQAEMKRDISSLKADVRSDILALKNAILKPAHYIGCFADSLSSRDLPNGAGTGGFPHIDAMTIAKCNNVCRSQGFKYAGSQFGEQCFCGNDFGSQGKVADSECNVKCQGNSEEVCGGGFRNSIHLVRYF
;
A
#
# COMPACT_ATOMS: atom_id res chain seq x y z
N MET A 1 14.88 28.39 -1.22
CA MET A 1 15.20 29.58 -2.04
C MET A 1 13.98 30.52 -2.09
N MET A 2 13.52 31.03 -0.92
CA MET A 2 12.34 31.93 -0.83
C MET A 2 12.46 32.95 0.32
N LEU A 3 13.67 33.21 0.85
CA LEU A 3 13.85 34.07 2.04
C LEU A 3 14.43 35.47 1.74
N LEU A 4 14.79 35.75 0.48
CA LEU A 4 15.41 37.02 0.07
C LEU A 4 14.42 38.01 -0.57
N GLU A 5 13.24 37.56 -0.99
CA GLU A 5 12.29 38.41 -1.73
C GLU A 5 11.46 39.33 -0.81
N ASP A 6 11.11 38.91 0.41
CA ASP A 6 10.30 39.72 1.34
C ASP A 6 11.04 40.96 1.86
N SER A 7 12.34 40.87 2.15
CA SER A 7 13.13 42.02 2.61
C SER A 7 13.27 43.09 1.53
N GLN A 8 13.34 42.69 0.25
CA GLN A 8 13.38 43.63 -0.86
C GLN A 8 12.02 44.30 -1.08
N LEU A 9 10.92 43.58 -0.86
CA LEU A 9 9.57 44.12 -1.02
C LEU A 9 9.27 45.21 0.02
N VAL A 10 9.64 44.98 1.29
CA VAL A 10 9.49 45.96 2.37
C VAL A 10 10.35 47.21 2.10
N SER A 11 11.61 47.02 1.68
CA SER A 11 12.49 48.15 1.37
C SER A 11 12.00 48.96 0.16
N LYS A 12 11.40 48.32 -0.84
CA LYS A 12 10.76 48.98 -2.00
C LYS A 12 9.49 49.72 -1.62
N MET A 13 8.67 49.17 -0.72
CA MET A 13 7.49 49.86 -0.19
C MET A 13 7.85 51.11 0.61
N ILE A 14 8.87 51.04 1.47
CA ILE A 14 9.37 52.20 2.22
C ILE A 14 9.91 53.26 1.25
N LEU A 15 10.70 52.86 0.24
CA LEU A 15 11.22 53.79 -0.76
C LEU A 15 10.08 54.47 -1.55
N LEU A 16 9.08 53.71 -1.99
CA LEU A 16 7.91 54.25 -2.69
C LEU A 16 7.09 55.22 -1.83
N LEU A 17 6.90 54.91 -0.55
CA LEU A 17 6.24 55.83 0.40
C LEU A 17 7.06 57.11 0.59
N THR A 18 8.38 57.01 0.73
CA THR A 18 9.24 58.20 0.84
C THR A 18 9.23 59.04 -0.43
N ILE A 19 9.23 58.42 -1.61
CA ILE A 19 9.14 59.11 -2.90
C ILE A 19 7.76 59.78 -3.05
N SER A 20 6.67 59.12 -2.68
CA SER A 20 5.32 59.69 -2.75
C SER A 20 5.15 60.89 -1.80
N VAL A 21 5.73 60.83 -0.61
CA VAL A 21 5.79 61.97 0.32
C VAL A 21 6.63 63.11 -0.26
N MET A 22 7.78 62.82 -0.89
CA MET A 22 8.60 63.85 -1.53
C MET A 22 7.91 64.49 -2.75
N TYR A 23 7.17 63.72 -3.54
CA TYR A 23 6.46 64.21 -4.73
C TYR A 23 5.31 65.15 -4.34
N ASN A 24 4.56 64.81 -3.28
CA ASN A 24 3.48 65.67 -2.74
C ASN A 24 3.98 67.00 -2.13
N ILE A 25 5.28 67.14 -1.86
CA ILE A 25 5.89 68.40 -1.37
C ILE A 25 6.19 69.38 -2.53
N GLN A 26 6.27 68.91 -3.78
CA GLN A 26 6.65 69.77 -4.92
C GLN A 26 5.50 70.59 -5.54
N GLU A 27 4.24 70.33 -5.21
CA GLU A 27 3.09 71.04 -5.81
C GLU A 27 2.67 72.35 -5.13
N THR A 28 3.37 72.83 -4.08
CA THR A 28 2.90 73.98 -3.29
C THR A 28 3.58 75.34 -3.51
N ASP A 29 4.50 75.50 -4.46
CA ASP A 29 5.13 76.82 -4.73
C ASP A 29 4.70 77.42 -6.08
N GLY A 30 3.57 78.13 -6.07
CA GLY A 30 3.08 79.00 -7.13
C GLY A 30 2.20 80.15 -6.59
N SER A 31 2.78 81.35 -6.52
CA SER A 31 2.27 82.67 -6.04
C SER A 31 0.84 83.06 -6.47
N THR A 32 -0.06 83.65 -5.64
CA THR A 32 -0.18 85.09 -5.30
C THR A 32 -1.40 85.36 -4.37
N GLY A 33 -1.29 86.32 -3.43
CA GLY A 33 -2.39 87.20 -2.93
C GLY A 33 -3.54 86.65 -2.06
N GLY A 34 -3.70 87.20 -0.84
CA GLY A 34 -5.00 87.26 -0.12
C GLY A 34 -5.17 86.38 1.13
N THR A 35 -5.30 87.05 2.28
CA THR A 35 -5.90 86.64 3.58
C THR A 35 -5.77 85.18 4.05
N CYS A 36 -5.11 85.01 5.21
CA CYS A 36 -4.95 83.77 5.94
C CYS A 36 -6.24 82.93 6.01
N GLY A 37 -6.12 81.67 5.59
CA GLY A 37 -7.11 80.61 5.78
C GLY A 37 -6.68 79.25 5.23
N LYS A 38 -5.55 79.17 4.51
CA LYS A 38 -5.03 77.91 3.91
C LYS A 38 -3.52 77.68 4.08
N LYS A 39 -2.87 78.34 5.05
CA LYS A 39 -1.43 78.14 5.36
C LYS A 39 -1.17 77.50 6.73
N VAL A 40 -2.21 77.06 7.43
CA VAL A 40 -2.10 76.46 8.78
C VAL A 40 -2.23 74.92 8.76
N CYS A 41 -2.66 74.30 7.65
CA CYS A 41 -2.88 72.85 7.56
C CYS A 41 -1.67 72.04 7.03
N THR A 42 -0.42 72.48 7.22
CA THR A 42 0.73 71.69 6.76
C THR A 42 1.89 71.64 7.75
N ARG A 43 2.17 72.72 8.49
CA ARG A 43 3.19 72.69 9.57
C ARG A 43 2.71 71.98 10.83
N GLN A 44 1.42 72.11 11.17
CA GLN A 44 0.83 71.45 12.33
C GLN A 44 0.71 69.95 12.05
N ASP A 45 0.19 69.59 10.88
CA ASP A 45 0.09 68.21 10.38
C ASP A 45 1.47 67.51 10.28
N LEU A 46 2.53 68.22 9.84
CA LEU A 46 3.90 67.66 9.79
C LEU A 46 4.52 67.45 11.18
N GLY A 47 4.12 68.26 12.17
CA GLY A 47 4.52 68.10 13.57
C GLY A 47 3.90 66.84 14.19
N GLU A 48 2.60 66.64 13.96
CA GLU A 48 1.85 65.46 14.39
C GLU A 48 2.41 64.18 13.74
N ILE A 49 2.70 64.21 12.43
CA ILE A 49 3.32 63.09 11.71
C ILE A 49 4.72 62.74 12.27
N LYS A 50 5.52 63.75 12.66
CA LYS A 50 6.84 63.53 13.27
C LYS A 50 6.78 62.88 14.65
N GLU A 51 5.73 63.15 15.42
CA GLU A 51 5.50 62.47 16.71
C GLU A 51 4.94 61.05 16.56
N MET A 52 4.17 60.77 15.49
CA MET A 52 3.63 59.43 15.25
C MET A 52 4.67 58.44 14.71
N LEU A 53 5.65 58.91 13.93
CA LEU A 53 6.68 58.10 13.26
C LEU A 53 7.49 57.18 14.20
N PRO A 54 8.00 57.66 15.36
CA PRO A 54 8.74 56.82 16.32
C PRO A 54 7.89 55.69 16.91
N ASN A 55 6.62 55.96 17.24
CA ASN A 55 5.70 54.97 17.81
C ASN A 55 5.41 53.87 16.78
N ILE A 56 5.11 54.25 15.53
CA ILE A 56 4.94 53.30 14.43
C ILE A 56 6.21 52.47 14.20
N ARG A 57 7.38 53.09 14.27
CA ARG A 57 8.67 52.38 14.14
C ARG A 57 8.86 51.32 15.23
N GLU A 58 8.48 51.64 16.46
CA GLU A 58 8.60 50.73 17.58
C GLU A 58 7.60 49.57 17.50
N GLU A 59 6.37 49.83 17.06
CA GLU A 59 5.37 48.81 16.75
C GLU A 59 5.84 47.87 15.62
N VAL A 60 6.35 48.42 14.52
CA VAL A 60 6.90 47.64 13.40
C VAL A 60 8.08 46.78 13.85
N ASN A 61 8.98 47.32 14.67
CA ASN A 61 10.10 46.55 15.23
C ASN A 61 9.63 45.40 16.13
N THR A 62 8.59 45.64 16.94
CA THR A 62 8.00 44.64 17.83
C THR A 62 7.34 43.52 17.01
N GLN A 63 6.55 43.87 16.00
CA GLN A 63 5.95 42.90 15.08
C GLN A 63 7.01 42.11 14.30
N THR A 64 8.09 42.77 13.87
CA THR A 64 9.20 42.10 13.16
C THR A 64 9.86 41.03 14.03
N LYS A 65 10.12 41.33 15.31
CA LYS A 65 10.64 40.34 16.28
C LYS A 65 9.69 39.16 16.47
N ALA A 66 8.40 39.43 16.60
CA ALA A 66 7.38 38.38 16.72
C ALA A 66 7.36 37.46 15.48
N ILE A 67 7.45 38.03 14.28
CA ILE A 67 7.51 37.26 13.02
C ILE A 67 8.75 36.36 12.98
N VAL A 68 9.92 36.85 13.40
CA VAL A 68 11.14 36.03 13.45
C VAL A 68 10.97 34.85 14.39
N ASN A 69 10.42 35.07 15.59
CA ASN A 69 10.16 34.01 16.55
C ASN A 69 9.16 32.97 15.99
N ILE A 70 8.07 33.42 15.36
CA ILE A 70 7.09 32.53 14.71
C ILE A 70 7.74 31.72 13.57
N LYS A 71 8.63 32.32 12.79
CA LYS A 71 9.38 31.61 11.73
C LYS A 71 10.29 30.53 12.29
N GLU A 72 10.90 30.77 13.45
CA GLU A 72 11.72 29.77 14.13
C GLU A 72 10.89 28.58 14.63
N GLU A 73 9.74 28.85 15.25
CA GLU A 73 8.78 27.81 15.66
C GLU A 73 8.22 27.03 14.46
N LEU A 74 7.94 27.69 13.33
CA LEU A 74 7.54 27.02 12.08
C LEU A 74 8.64 26.09 11.55
N SER A 75 9.91 26.46 11.70
CA SER A 75 11.04 25.61 11.31
C SER A 75 11.11 24.35 12.18
N LYS A 76 10.89 24.49 13.50
CA LYS A 76 10.83 23.36 14.44
C LYS A 76 9.70 22.40 14.09
N MET A 77 8.48 22.92 13.93
CA MET A 77 7.31 22.11 13.56
C MET A 77 7.52 21.38 12.22
N LYS A 78 8.13 22.03 11.23
CA LYS A 78 8.45 21.40 9.95
C LYS A 78 9.42 20.22 10.11
N HIS A 79 10.40 20.35 11.00
CA HIS A 79 11.34 19.26 11.29
C HIS A 79 10.65 18.09 12.00
N GLU A 80 9.77 18.37 12.96
CA GLU A 80 8.97 17.33 13.63
C GLU A 80 8.06 16.59 12.64
N ILE A 81 7.35 17.32 11.78
CA ILE A 81 6.52 16.72 10.72
C ILE A 81 7.36 15.82 9.81
N SER A 82 8.57 16.26 9.43
CA SER A 82 9.48 15.43 8.63
C SER A 82 9.92 14.14 9.36
N SER A 83 10.11 14.19 10.68
CA SER A 83 10.42 13.02 11.49
C SER A 83 9.25 12.03 11.49
N TYR A 84 8.04 12.49 11.80
CA TYR A 84 6.83 11.66 11.78
C TYR A 84 6.53 11.07 10.40
N GLN A 85 6.76 11.82 9.32
CA GLN A 85 6.63 11.30 7.96
C GLN A 85 7.63 10.18 7.65
N ALA A 86 8.86 10.27 8.17
CA ALA A 86 9.87 9.23 7.97
C ALA A 86 9.52 7.96 8.76
N GLU A 87 9.01 8.11 9.98
CA GLU A 87 8.55 6.99 10.81
C GLU A 87 7.34 6.29 10.20
N MET A 88 6.30 7.04 9.83
CA MET A 88 5.10 6.50 9.19
C MET A 88 5.44 5.74 7.89
N LYS A 89 6.42 6.22 7.10
CA LYS A 89 6.89 5.52 5.89
C LYS A 89 7.58 4.19 6.21
N ARG A 90 8.33 4.12 7.32
CA ARG A 90 8.95 2.87 7.78
C ARG A 90 7.87 1.85 8.16
N ASP A 91 6.88 2.26 8.95
CA ASP A 91 5.80 1.38 9.40
C ASP A 91 4.96 0.87 8.24
N ILE A 92 4.60 1.74 7.29
CA ILE A 92 3.89 1.36 6.06
C ILE A 92 4.71 0.33 5.27
N SER A 93 6.04 0.47 5.22
CA SER A 93 6.90 -0.46 4.49
C SER A 93 6.98 -1.82 5.17
N SER A 94 7.05 -1.84 6.51
CA SER A 94 6.97 -3.08 7.30
C SER A 94 5.64 -3.79 7.09
N LEU A 95 4.53 -3.07 7.28
CA LEU A 95 3.19 -3.63 7.14
C LEU A 95 2.94 -4.18 5.73
N LYS A 96 3.44 -3.51 4.69
CA LYS A 96 3.38 -4.01 3.30
C LYS A 96 4.15 -5.31 3.12
N ALA A 97 5.29 -5.47 3.79
CA ALA A 97 6.07 -6.71 3.73
C ALA A 97 5.33 -7.86 4.45
N ASP A 98 4.77 -7.59 5.62
CA ASP A 98 4.02 -8.57 6.41
C ASP A 98 2.77 -9.06 5.65
N VAL A 99 1.96 -8.13 5.13
CA VAL A 99 0.78 -8.45 4.31
C VAL A 99 1.18 -9.27 3.08
N ARG A 100 2.30 -8.96 2.43
CA ARG A 100 2.79 -9.74 1.28
C ARG A 100 3.18 -11.16 1.69
N SER A 101 3.82 -11.33 2.84
CA SER A 101 4.18 -12.64 3.39
C SER A 101 2.94 -13.47 3.70
N ASP A 102 1.95 -12.88 4.38
CA ASP A 102 0.71 -13.56 4.75
C ASP A 102 -0.11 -13.96 3.52
N ILE A 103 -0.21 -13.09 2.50
CA ILE A 103 -0.84 -13.43 1.22
C ILE A 103 -0.14 -14.62 0.57
N LEU A 104 1.19 -14.71 0.64
CA LEU A 104 1.93 -15.83 0.07
C LEU A 104 1.69 -17.13 0.87
N ALA A 105 1.66 -17.05 2.19
CA ALA A 105 1.34 -18.18 3.06
C ALA A 105 -0.08 -18.71 2.80
N LEU A 106 -1.07 -17.81 2.69
CA LEU A 106 -2.45 -18.15 2.36
C LEU A 106 -2.57 -18.77 0.96
N LYS A 107 -1.91 -18.18 -0.06
CA LYS A 107 -1.84 -18.77 -1.39
C LYS A 107 -1.28 -20.19 -1.35
N ASN A 108 -0.20 -20.41 -0.63
CA ASN A 108 0.39 -21.75 -0.50
C ASN A 108 -0.52 -22.71 0.28
N ALA A 109 -1.28 -22.24 1.26
CA ALA A 109 -2.24 -23.08 1.99
C ALA A 109 -3.42 -23.51 1.11
N ILE A 110 -3.92 -22.60 0.26
CA ILE A 110 -5.06 -22.82 -0.64
C ILE A 110 -4.66 -23.60 -1.89
N LEU A 111 -3.50 -23.29 -2.47
CA LEU A 111 -3.00 -23.87 -3.72
C LEU A 111 -2.11 -25.09 -3.51
N LYS A 112 -1.87 -25.51 -2.27
CA LYS A 112 -1.13 -26.76 -2.04
C LYS A 112 -1.89 -27.88 -2.77
N PRO A 113 -1.22 -28.65 -3.66
CA PRO A 113 -1.80 -29.88 -4.15
C PRO A 113 -2.20 -30.72 -2.93
N ALA A 114 -3.27 -31.49 -3.08
CA ALA A 114 -3.81 -32.30 -2.00
C ALA A 114 -2.69 -33.02 -1.25
N HIS A 115 -2.82 -33.15 0.07
CA HIS A 115 -1.71 -33.65 0.87
C HIS A 115 -1.44 -35.11 0.51
N TYR A 116 -0.34 -35.37 -0.19
CA TYR A 116 0.09 -36.72 -0.56
C TYR A 116 0.41 -37.52 0.69
N ILE A 117 -0.24 -38.67 0.85
CA ILE A 117 -0.12 -39.56 2.00
C ILE A 117 0.86 -40.70 1.70
N GLY A 118 0.86 -41.21 0.47
CA GLY A 118 1.73 -42.30 0.05
C GLY A 118 1.18 -43.11 -1.11
N CYS A 119 1.97 -44.09 -1.53
CA CYS A 119 1.60 -45.06 -2.56
C CYS A 119 1.01 -46.34 -1.93
N PHE A 120 -0.15 -46.77 -2.44
CA PHE A 120 -0.87 -47.94 -1.94
C PHE A 120 -1.20 -48.89 -3.08
N ALA A 121 -1.21 -50.20 -2.80
CA ALA A 121 -1.64 -51.19 -3.77
C ALA A 121 -3.14 -51.06 -4.08
N ASP A 122 -3.56 -51.57 -5.23
CA ASP A 122 -4.97 -51.70 -5.60
C ASP A 122 -5.22 -53.08 -6.22
N SER A 123 -6.48 -53.52 -6.26
CA SER A 123 -6.87 -54.78 -6.88
C SER A 123 -8.24 -54.69 -7.55
N LEU A 124 -8.41 -55.39 -8.69
CA LEU A 124 -9.71 -55.51 -9.36
C LEU A 124 -10.79 -56.16 -8.48
N SER A 125 -10.41 -57.14 -7.67
CA SER A 125 -11.34 -57.92 -6.84
C SER A 125 -11.65 -57.25 -5.51
N SER A 126 -10.80 -56.32 -5.06
CA SER A 126 -10.95 -55.57 -3.83
C SER A 126 -10.25 -54.22 -3.98
N ARG A 127 -11.03 -53.21 -4.36
CA ARG A 127 -10.51 -51.86 -4.59
C ARG A 127 -10.09 -51.21 -3.29
N ASP A 128 -8.94 -50.56 -3.30
CA ASP A 128 -8.48 -49.80 -2.13
C ASP A 128 -9.32 -48.54 -1.91
N LEU A 129 -9.76 -47.91 -3.00
CA LEU A 129 -10.76 -46.86 -3.01
C LEU A 129 -11.93 -47.30 -3.91
N PRO A 130 -13.15 -47.48 -3.38
CA PRO A 130 -14.20 -48.21 -4.09
C PRO A 130 -14.93 -47.39 -5.17
N ASN A 131 -14.85 -46.06 -5.17
CA ASN A 131 -15.66 -45.22 -6.05
C ASN A 131 -14.81 -44.61 -7.18
N GLY A 132 -15.12 -44.90 -8.45
CA GLY A 132 -14.51 -44.19 -9.58
C GLY A 132 -15.08 -42.78 -9.72
N ALA A 133 -14.22 -41.80 -9.97
CA ALA A 133 -14.60 -40.39 -9.90
C ALA A 133 -15.11 -39.77 -11.22
N GLY A 134 -14.91 -40.40 -12.37
CA GLY A 134 -15.41 -39.95 -13.67
C GLY A 134 -16.92 -40.20 -13.89
N THR A 135 -17.38 -39.90 -15.11
CA THR A 135 -18.79 -40.00 -15.49
C THR A 135 -19.36 -41.40 -15.25
N GLY A 136 -20.54 -41.51 -14.64
CA GLY A 136 -21.21 -42.80 -14.42
C GLY A 136 -20.47 -43.76 -13.46
N GLY A 137 -19.51 -43.27 -12.68
CA GLY A 137 -18.72 -44.10 -11.77
C GLY A 137 -17.48 -44.75 -12.41
N PHE A 138 -17.19 -44.45 -13.68
CA PHE A 138 -15.92 -44.84 -14.31
C PHE A 138 -14.77 -44.00 -13.74
N PRO A 139 -13.55 -44.54 -13.57
CA PRO A 139 -12.50 -43.80 -12.90
C PRO A 139 -11.78 -42.77 -13.79
N HIS A 140 -12.04 -42.72 -15.10
CA HIS A 140 -11.27 -41.88 -16.03
C HIS A 140 -11.66 -40.40 -15.97
N ILE A 141 -10.65 -39.52 -15.94
CA ILE A 141 -10.81 -38.06 -16.04
C ILE A 141 -9.91 -37.53 -17.16
N ASP A 142 -10.49 -36.80 -18.11
CA ASP A 142 -9.74 -36.19 -19.21
C ASP A 142 -8.68 -35.19 -18.73
N ALA A 143 -7.47 -35.32 -19.26
CA ALA A 143 -6.31 -34.51 -18.88
C ALA A 143 -6.16 -34.47 -17.35
N MET A 144 -6.12 -35.65 -16.75
CA MET A 144 -6.08 -35.88 -15.31
C MET A 144 -4.95 -35.11 -14.61
N THR A 145 -5.27 -34.52 -13.45
CA THR A 145 -4.32 -33.91 -12.51
C THR A 145 -4.73 -34.27 -11.07
N ILE A 146 -3.80 -34.17 -10.12
CA ILE A 146 -4.10 -34.40 -8.69
C ILE A 146 -5.23 -33.46 -8.23
N ALA A 147 -5.18 -32.19 -8.66
CA ALA A 147 -6.20 -31.19 -8.31
C ALA A 147 -7.59 -31.56 -8.86
N LYS A 148 -7.69 -32.04 -10.11
CA LYS A 148 -8.97 -32.49 -10.68
C LYS A 148 -9.56 -33.65 -9.88
N CYS A 149 -8.76 -34.66 -9.59
CA CYS A 149 -9.22 -35.83 -8.83
C CYS A 149 -9.74 -35.45 -7.45
N ASN A 150 -8.96 -34.64 -6.73
CA ASN A 150 -9.37 -34.15 -5.41
C ASN A 150 -10.62 -33.30 -5.47
N ASN A 151 -10.77 -32.44 -6.47
CA ASN A 151 -11.97 -31.63 -6.64
C ASN A 151 -13.23 -32.48 -6.85
N VAL A 152 -13.12 -33.57 -7.62
CA VAL A 152 -14.25 -34.47 -7.84
C VAL A 152 -14.57 -35.29 -6.60
N CYS A 153 -13.57 -35.86 -5.92
CA CYS A 153 -13.81 -36.56 -4.66
C CYS A 153 -14.38 -35.62 -3.59
N ARG A 154 -13.95 -34.35 -3.57
CA ARG A 154 -14.49 -33.30 -2.71
C ARG A 154 -15.96 -33.04 -3.01
N SER A 155 -16.33 -32.82 -4.28
CA SER A 155 -17.72 -32.53 -4.65
C SER A 155 -18.66 -33.70 -4.36
N GLN A 156 -18.13 -34.92 -4.30
CA GLN A 156 -18.86 -36.13 -3.92
C GLN A 156 -18.83 -36.43 -2.40
N GLY A 157 -18.13 -35.62 -1.59
CA GLY A 157 -18.13 -35.79 -0.12
C GLY A 157 -17.18 -36.88 0.41
N PHE A 158 -16.14 -37.25 -0.35
CA PHE A 158 -15.12 -38.21 0.09
C PHE A 158 -13.87 -37.58 0.71
N LYS A 159 -13.36 -38.18 1.78
CA LYS A 159 -12.15 -37.72 2.51
C LYS A 159 -10.84 -37.93 1.76
N TYR A 160 -10.77 -38.93 0.88
CA TYR A 160 -9.54 -39.32 0.19
C TYR A 160 -9.76 -39.44 -1.31
N ALA A 161 -8.71 -39.09 -2.05
CA ALA A 161 -8.63 -39.26 -3.49
C ALA A 161 -7.37 -40.09 -3.83
N GLY A 162 -7.51 -41.02 -4.77
CA GLY A 162 -6.41 -41.83 -5.29
C GLY A 162 -6.32 -41.69 -6.79
N SER A 163 -5.18 -41.24 -7.28
CA SER A 163 -4.88 -41.27 -8.72
C SER A 163 -4.17 -42.57 -9.08
N GLN A 164 -4.57 -43.18 -10.19
CA GLN A 164 -4.01 -44.44 -10.70
C GLN A 164 -3.72 -44.31 -12.20
N PHE A 165 -2.64 -44.96 -12.63
CA PHE A 165 -2.29 -45.11 -14.05
C PHE A 165 -2.30 -43.82 -14.90
N GLY A 166 -2.02 -42.66 -14.29
CA GLY A 166 -1.90 -41.38 -15.00
C GLY A 166 -3.21 -40.68 -15.36
N GLU A 167 -4.32 -41.42 -15.47
CA GLU A 167 -5.60 -40.93 -15.99
C GLU A 167 -6.83 -41.30 -15.14
N GLN A 168 -6.65 -42.18 -14.15
CA GLN A 168 -7.73 -42.68 -13.32
C GLN A 168 -7.78 -41.97 -11.97
N CYS A 169 -8.97 -41.81 -11.44
CA CYS A 169 -9.28 -41.20 -10.17
C CYS A 169 -10.31 -42.05 -9.41
N PHE A 170 -9.99 -42.33 -8.15
CA PHE A 170 -10.83 -43.06 -7.22
C PHE A 170 -11.04 -42.24 -5.95
N CYS A 171 -12.20 -42.41 -5.31
CA CYS A 171 -12.61 -41.69 -4.12
C CYS A 171 -13.06 -42.66 -3.02
N GLY A 172 -12.83 -42.29 -1.77
CA GLY A 172 -13.21 -43.10 -0.62
C GLY A 172 -13.07 -42.36 0.70
N ASN A 173 -13.63 -42.95 1.75
CA ASN A 173 -13.54 -42.44 3.12
C ASN A 173 -12.53 -43.19 3.98
N ASP A 174 -12.00 -44.28 3.47
CA ASP A 174 -10.97 -45.14 4.04
C ASP A 174 -10.08 -45.65 2.89
N PHE A 175 -8.85 -46.07 3.17
CA PHE A 175 -7.88 -46.61 2.22
C PHE A 175 -6.87 -47.53 2.93
N GLY A 176 -5.99 -48.19 2.18
CA GLY A 176 -4.90 -49.01 2.70
C GLY A 176 -5.27 -50.46 2.98
N SER A 177 -6.45 -50.90 2.56
CA SER A 177 -6.90 -52.29 2.62
C SER A 177 -5.99 -53.26 1.85
N GLN A 178 -5.35 -52.78 0.79
CA GLN A 178 -4.39 -53.54 -0.02
C GLN A 178 -2.94 -53.36 0.44
N GLY A 179 -2.69 -52.48 1.42
CA GLY A 179 -1.37 -52.22 1.99
C GLY A 179 -0.60 -51.09 1.31
N LYS A 180 0.28 -50.44 2.10
CA LYS A 180 1.22 -49.42 1.62
C LYS A 180 2.37 -50.08 0.86
N VAL A 181 2.80 -49.46 -0.22
CA VAL A 181 3.95 -49.90 -1.01
C VAL A 181 5.01 -48.79 -1.13
N ALA A 182 6.11 -49.05 -1.83
CA ALA A 182 7.14 -48.03 -2.05
C ALA A 182 6.62 -46.91 -2.96
N ASP A 183 6.95 -45.65 -2.65
CA ASP A 183 6.53 -44.50 -3.48
C ASP A 183 7.03 -44.61 -4.93
N SER A 184 8.15 -45.30 -5.16
CA SER A 184 8.68 -45.58 -6.50
C SER A 184 7.77 -46.43 -7.38
N GLU A 185 6.79 -47.14 -6.82
CA GLU A 185 5.78 -47.90 -7.57
C GLU A 185 4.66 -47.01 -8.11
N CYS A 186 4.46 -45.84 -7.49
CA CYS A 186 3.64 -44.77 -8.03
C CYS A 186 4.55 -43.86 -8.86
N ASN A 187 4.81 -44.24 -10.11
CA ASN A 187 5.78 -43.56 -10.97
C ASN A 187 5.19 -43.08 -12.31
N VAL A 188 3.88 -43.25 -12.51
CA VAL A 188 3.19 -42.82 -13.72
C VAL A 188 2.85 -41.34 -13.61
N LYS A 189 3.19 -40.56 -14.64
CA LYS A 189 2.90 -39.13 -14.70
C LYS A 189 1.43 -38.87 -14.96
N CYS A 190 0.89 -37.80 -14.40
CA CYS A 190 -0.48 -37.38 -14.69
C CYS A 190 -0.61 -36.94 -16.15
N GLN A 191 -1.67 -37.37 -16.83
CA GLN A 191 -1.89 -37.06 -18.25
C GLN A 191 -2.02 -35.55 -18.52
N GLY A 192 -2.62 -34.80 -17.59
CA GLY A 192 -2.82 -33.35 -17.70
C GLY A 192 -1.70 -32.50 -17.10
N ASN A 193 -0.75 -33.10 -16.36
CA ASN A 193 0.40 -32.41 -15.80
C ASN A 193 1.58 -33.39 -15.57
N SER A 194 2.59 -33.37 -16.43
CA SER A 194 3.73 -34.30 -16.35
C SER A 194 4.69 -34.02 -15.18
N GLU A 195 4.54 -32.89 -14.49
CA GLU A 195 5.27 -32.57 -13.26
C GLU A 195 4.70 -33.34 -12.06
N GLU A 196 3.45 -33.79 -12.14
CA GLU A 196 2.74 -34.54 -11.11
C GLU A 196 2.83 -36.06 -11.33
N VAL A 197 2.67 -36.82 -10.26
CA VAL A 197 2.64 -38.30 -10.26
C VAL A 197 1.23 -38.76 -9.92
N CYS A 198 0.65 -39.58 -10.79
CA CYS A 198 -0.72 -40.09 -10.70
C CYS A 198 -0.74 -41.62 -10.60
N GLY A 199 -0.10 -42.13 -9.55
CA GLY A 199 -0.09 -43.56 -9.22
C GLY A 199 0.76 -44.39 -10.16
N GLY A 200 0.31 -45.62 -10.39
CA GLY A 200 0.92 -46.62 -11.26
C GLY A 200 -0.10 -47.68 -11.66
N GLY A 201 0.33 -48.74 -12.35
CA GLY A 201 -0.54 -49.87 -12.64
C GLY A 201 -0.96 -50.57 -11.35
N PHE A 202 -2.25 -50.51 -11.00
CA PHE A 202 -2.76 -50.98 -9.70
C PHE A 202 -2.03 -50.39 -8.50
N ARG A 203 -1.62 -49.12 -8.60
CA ARG A 203 -1.00 -48.35 -7.53
C ARG A 203 -1.67 -46.99 -7.43
N ASN A 204 -2.21 -46.70 -6.26
CA ASN A 204 -2.89 -45.45 -5.97
C ASN A 204 -1.93 -44.48 -5.28
N SER A 205 -1.72 -43.31 -5.89
CA SER A 205 -1.17 -42.16 -5.17
C SER A 205 -2.28 -41.55 -4.32
N ILE A 206 -2.27 -41.81 -3.01
CA ILE A 206 -3.34 -41.39 -2.10
C ILE A 206 -3.09 -39.97 -1.59
N HIS A 207 -4.14 -39.16 -1.59
CA HIS A 207 -4.13 -37.78 -1.12
C HIS A 207 -5.32 -37.51 -0.20
N LEU A 208 -5.10 -36.67 0.81
CA LEU A 208 -6.19 -36.13 1.63
C LEU A 208 -6.95 -35.06 0.85
N VAL A 209 -8.25 -35.26 0.69
CA VAL A 209 -9.16 -34.25 0.12
C VAL A 209 -9.37 -33.16 1.17
N ARG A 210 -9.01 -31.92 0.82
CA ARG A 210 -9.27 -30.76 1.69
C ARG A 210 -10.57 -30.08 1.31
N TYR A 211 -11.47 -29.99 2.29
CA TYR A 211 -12.64 -29.13 2.25
C TYR A 211 -12.20 -27.75 2.76
N PHE A 212 -12.19 -26.76 1.87
CA PHE A 212 -12.12 -25.36 2.27
C PHE A 212 -13.54 -24.86 2.47
#